data_AF-A0A1V5FF49-F1
#
_entry.id   AF-A0A1V5FF49-F1
#
_cell.length_a   1.000
_cell.length_b   1.000
_cell.length_c   1.000
_cell.angle_alpha   90.00
_cell.angle_beta   90.00
_cell.angle_gamma   90.00
#
_symmetry.space_group_name_H-M   'P 1'
#
loop_
_entity.id
_entity.type
_entity.pdbx_description
1 polymer ?
#
loop_
_entity_poly.entity_id
_entity_poly.type
_entity_poly.pdbx_seq_one_letter_code
_entity_poly.pdbx_strand_id
1 'polypeptide(L)' 'MEVGRTRLLIQELLQLGKGSVIELNKLLGEPFEVLVNEKLVARGEVVVVNDRFGIRLTDIVSPKERVQSLA' A
#
# COMPACT_ATOMS: atom_id res chain seq x y z
N MET A 1 -1.53 -4.66 1.71
CA MET A 1 -0.94 -3.71 0.74
C MET A 1 -1.89 -2.53 0.66
N GLU A 2 -1.37 -1.33 0.85
CA GLU A 2 -2.14 -0.10 0.78
C GLU A 2 -1.79 0.63 -0.51
N VAL A 3 -2.78 1.09 -1.29
CA VAL A 3 -2.52 1.91 -2.50
C VAL A 3 -2.07 3.32 -2.12
N GLY A 4 -2.62 3.84 -1.04
CA GLY A 4 -2.24 5.08 -0.41
C GLY A 4 -3.28 5.45 0.65
N ARG A 5 -2.98 6.48 1.42
CA ARG A 5 -3.85 7.03 2.45
C ARG A 5 -4.03 8.52 2.23
N THR A 6 -5.18 9.03 2.63
CA THR A 6 -5.40 10.46 2.79
C THR A 6 -6.16 10.74 4.07
N ARG A 7 -6.14 11.98 4.53
CA ARG A 7 -6.93 12.44 5.67
C ARG A 7 -8.03 13.34 5.14
N LEU A 8 -9.27 13.02 5.50
CA LEU A 8 -10.45 13.82 5.18
C LEU A 8 -11.06 14.34 6.48
N LEU A 9 -11.66 15.52 6.42
CA LEU A 9 -12.59 15.98 7.44
C LEU A 9 -13.84 15.09 7.42
N ILE A 10 -14.47 14.90 8.58
CA ILE A 10 -15.70 14.09 8.69
C ILE A 10 -16.78 14.60 7.74
N GLN A 11 -16.91 15.93 7.59
CA GLN A 11 -17.88 16.52 6.68
C GLN A 11 -17.62 16.16 5.22
N GLU A 12 -16.36 16.12 4.78
CA GLU A 12 -15.98 15.75 3.41
C GLU A 12 -16.30 14.27 3.16
N LEU A 13 -15.99 13.40 4.13
CA LEU A 13 -16.32 11.97 4.09
C LEU A 13 -17.81 11.73 3.91
N LEU A 14 -18.66 12.44 4.66
CA LEU A 14 -20.12 12.29 4.60
C LEU A 14 -20.73 12.79 3.30
N GLN A 15 -20.03 13.61 2.53
CA GLN A 15 -20.47 14.11 1.22
C GLN A 15 -20.11 13.19 0.06
N LEU A 16 -19.32 12.13 0.30
CA LEU A 16 -18.93 11.20 -0.76
C LEU A 16 -20.13 10.40 -1.28
N GLY A 17 -20.15 10.21 -2.60
CA GLY A 17 -21.19 9.46 -3.30
C GLY A 17 -20.60 8.57 -4.38
N LYS A 18 -21.48 7.89 -5.11
CA LYS A 18 -21.08 7.07 -6.25
C LYS A 18 -20.39 7.96 -7.29
N GLY A 19 -19.15 7.60 -7.64
CA GLY A 19 -18.35 8.33 -8.63
C GLY A 19 -17.42 9.40 -8.06
N SER A 20 -17.42 9.63 -6.74
CA SER A 20 -16.42 10.48 -6.11
C SER A 20 -15.01 9.91 -6.32
N VAL A 21 -14.06 10.79 -6.68
CA VAL A 21 -12.64 10.47 -6.82
C VAL A 21 -11.89 11.10 -5.66
N ILE A 22 -11.07 10.32 -4.95
CA ILE A 22 -10.31 10.78 -3.80
C ILE A 22 -8.82 10.74 -4.16
N GLU A 23 -8.16 11.88 -4.00
CA GLU A 23 -6.71 11.96 -4.14
C GLU A 23 -6.03 11.36 -2.90
N LEU A 24 -5.01 10.54 -3.13
CA LEU A 24 -4.23 9.90 -2.07
C LEU A 24 -2.90 10.62 -1.88
N ASN A 25 -2.37 10.62 -0.65
CA ASN A 25 -1.07 11.20 -0.34
C ASN A 25 0.06 10.23 -0.74
N LYS A 26 0.11 9.89 -2.02
CA LYS A 26 1.15 9.03 -2.60
C LYS A 26 1.51 9.54 -3.99
N LEU A 27 2.81 9.75 -4.22
CA LEU A 27 3.28 10.22 -5.52
C LEU A 27 3.32 9.08 -6.54
N LEU A 28 3.11 9.42 -7.82
CA LEU A 28 3.30 8.48 -8.91
C LEU A 28 4.75 7.98 -8.93
N GLY A 29 4.91 6.66 -9.11
CA GLY A 29 6.22 6.01 -9.15
C GLY A 29 6.79 5.62 -7.78
N GLU A 30 6.16 6.00 -6.67
CA GLU A 30 6.59 5.51 -5.35
C GLU A 30 6.21 4.04 -5.16
N PRO A 31 7.13 3.18 -4.70
CA PRO A 31 6.82 1.78 -4.45
C PRO A 31 5.78 1.66 -3.33
N PHE A 32 4.94 0.63 -3.41
CA PHE A 32 3.96 0.29 -2.39
C PHE A 32 4.64 -0.39 -1.20
N GLU A 33 4.15 -0.07 -0.01
CA GLU A 33 4.55 -0.73 1.21
C GLU A 33 3.80 -2.07 1.36
N VAL A 34 4.57 -3.12 1.64
CA VAL A 34 4.05 -4.43 1.98
C VAL A 34 4.17 -4.59 3.49
N LEU A 35 3.01 -4.59 4.14
CA LEU A 35 2.89 -4.71 5.59
C LEU A 35 2.40 -6.13 5.95
N VAL A 36 2.96 -6.69 7.01
CA VAL A 36 2.45 -7.91 7.68
C VAL A 36 2.25 -7.55 9.15
N ASN A 37 1.05 -7.75 9.69
CA ASN A 37 0.69 -7.32 11.04
C ASN A 37 1.08 -5.86 11.32
N GLU A 38 0.73 -4.96 10.39
CA GLU A 38 1.05 -3.51 10.44
C GLU A 38 2.56 -3.16 10.41
N LYS A 39 3.46 -4.14 10.26
CA LYS A 39 4.91 -3.92 10.18
C LYS A 39 5.40 -3.97 8.75
N LEU A 40 6.23 -3.00 8.37
CA LEU A 40 6.85 -2.93 7.04
C LEU A 40 7.85 -4.07 6.85
N VAL A 41 7.59 -4.92 5.84
CA VAL A 41 8.47 -6.06 5.51
C VAL A 41 9.10 -5.93 4.13
N ALA A 42 8.48 -5.19 3.21
CA ALA A 42 8.98 -5.00 1.86
C ALA A 42 8.44 -3.72 1.21
N ARG A 43 9.08 -3.31 0.12
CA ARG A 43 8.57 -2.34 -0.85
C ARG A 43 8.43 -3.03 -2.20
N GLY A 44 7.44 -2.65 -3.01
CA GLY A 44 7.26 -3.25 -4.32
C GLY A 44 6.34 -2.47 -5.25
N GLU A 45 6.35 -2.85 -6.50
CA GLU A 45 5.54 -2.24 -7.55
C GLU A 45 4.42 -3.18 -7.98
N VAL A 46 3.25 -2.63 -8.30
CA VAL A 46 2.16 -3.42 -8.89
C VAL A 46 2.56 -3.78 -10.31
N VAL A 47 2.50 -5.07 -10.61
CA VAL A 47 2.71 -5.63 -11.94
C VAL A 47 1.48 -6.43 -12.35
N VAL A 48 1.28 -6.62 -13.64
CA VAL A 48 0.26 -7.54 -14.17
C VAL A 48 0.98 -8.72 -14.81
N VAL A 49 0.61 -9.93 -14.39
CA VAL A 49 1.17 -11.19 -14.91
C VAL A 49 0.02 -12.16 -15.16
N ASN A 50 -0.11 -12.65 -16.40
CA ASN A 50 -1.19 -13.56 -16.81
C ASN A 50 -2.58 -13.04 -16.43
N ASP A 51 -2.86 -11.77 -16.73
CA ASP A 51 -4.10 -11.05 -16.38
C ASP A 51 -4.44 -11.02 -14.88
N ARG A 52 -3.44 -11.24 -14.02
CA ARG A 52 -3.57 -11.13 -12.57
C ARG A 52 -2.66 -10.02 -12.05
N PHE A 53 -3.16 -9.28 -11.07
CA PHE A 53 -2.32 -8.36 -10.31
C PHE A 53 -1.31 -9.13 -9.49
N GLY A 54 -0.06 -8.66 -9.51
CA GLY A 54 1.04 -9.15 -8.69
C GLY A 54 1.83 -7.99 -8.12
N ILE A 55 2.77 -8.32 -7.23
CA ILE A 55 3.71 -7.35 -6.66
C ILE A 55 5.12 -7.84 -6.96
N ARG A 56 5.91 -7.00 -7.63
CA ARG A 56 7.35 -7.22 -7.76
C ARG A 56 8.03 -6.49 -6.60
N LEU A 57 8.69 -7.24 -5.73
CA LEU A 57 9.43 -6.64 -4.62
C LEU A 57 10.65 -5.90 -5.15
N THR A 58 10.78 -4.63 -4.77
CA THR A 58 11.93 -3.77 -5.07
C THR A 58 12.92 -3.74 -3.91
N ASP A 59 12.43 -3.92 -2.68
CA ASP A 59 13.23 -4.04 -1.47
C ASP A 59 12.52 -4.96 -0.47
N ILE A 60 13.26 -5.73 0.32
CA ILE A 60 12.72 -6.64 1.33
C ILE A 60 13.69 -6.81 2.49
N VAL A 61 13.20 -6.70 3.72
CA VAL A 61 14.00 -6.93 4.93
C VAL A 61 14.47 -8.39 5.01
N SER A 62 15.57 -8.66 5.70
CA SER A 62 16.16 -10.00 5.75
C SER A 62 15.21 -11.03 6.38
N PRO A 63 15.36 -12.34 6.08
CA PRO A 63 14.54 -13.37 6.71
C PRO A 63 14.58 -13.33 8.24
N LYS A 64 15.74 -13.02 8.84
CA LYS A 64 15.91 -12.91 10.29
C LYS A 64 15.09 -11.75 10.86
N GLU A 65 15.17 -10.58 10.23
CA GLU A 65 14.41 -9.40 10.65
C GLU A 65 12.90 -9.61 10.51
N ARG A 66 12.44 -10.36 9.49
CA ARG A 66 11.01 -10.72 9.36
C ARG A 66 10.52 -11.54 10.54
N VAL A 67 11.28 -12.55 10.97
CA VAL A 67 10.86 -13.37 12.12
C VAL A 67 10.88 -12.54 13.41
N GLN A 68 11.91 -11.73 13.61
CA GLN A 68 12.03 -10.87 14.79
C GLN A 68 10.94 -9.79 14.85
N SER A 69 10.59 -9.21 13.70
CA SER A 69 9.54 -8.21 13.65
C SER A 69 8.15 -8.82 13.78
N LEU A 70 7.94 -10.11 13.49
CA LEU A 70 6.61 -10.73 13.57
C LEU A 70 6.35 -11.53 14.86
N ALA A 71 7.39 -11.79 15.65
CA ALA A 71 7.27 -12.28 17.03
C ALA A 71 6.77 -11.17 17.97
#